data_AF-A0A519SP59-F1
#
_entry.id   AF-A0A519SP59-F1
#
_cell.length_a   1.000
_cell.length_b   1.000
_cell.length_c   1.000
_cell.angle_alpha   90.00
_cell.angle_beta   90.00
_cell.angle_gamma   90.00
#
_symmetry.space_group_name_H-M   'P 1'
#
loop_
_entity.id
_entity.type
_entity.pdbx_description
1 polymer ?
#
loop_
_entity_poly.entity_id
_entity_poly.type
_entity_poly.pdbx_seq_one_letter_code
_entity_poly.pdbx_strand_id
1 'polypeptide(L)' 'MLDYVKTILLKVSFSKALFEKELRKALRHILPIELPDFKTWCYEQFSRLYWVVLNRVFAQHTLPQPATPPSLAGSGQSQT' A
#
# COMPACT_ATOMS: atom_id res chain seq x y z
N MET A 1 -13.59 10.60 -3.85
CA MET A 1 -13.48 10.10 -2.46
C MET A 1 -12.07 9.66 -2.11
N LEU A 2 -11.36 9.03 -3.05
CA LEU A 2 -10.02 8.49 -2.85
C LEU A 2 -8.97 9.58 -2.50
N ASP A 3 -9.04 10.77 -3.09
CA ASP A 3 -8.12 11.89 -2.78
C ASP A 3 -8.20 12.39 -1.33
N TYR A 4 -9.41 12.42 -0.78
CA TYR A 4 -9.63 12.77 0.62
C TYR A 4 -9.00 11.73 1.56
N VAL A 5 -9.17 10.45 1.24
CA VAL A 5 -8.57 9.34 1.99
C VAL A 5 -7.04 9.39 1.91
N LYS A 6 -6.47 9.65 0.73
CA LYS A 6 -5.02 9.83 0.54
C LYS A 6 -4.48 10.93 1.46
N THR A 7 -5.16 12.07 1.49
CA THR A 7 -4.78 13.22 2.33
C THR A 7 -4.84 12.86 3.82
N ILE A 8 -5.88 12.15 4.28
CA ILE A 8 -5.96 11.69 5.67
C ILE A 8 -4.79 10.76 5.99
N LEU A 9 -4.53 9.76 5.15
CA LEU A 9 -3.44 8.80 5.38
C LEU A 9 -2.09 9.49 5.46
N LEU A 10 -1.83 10.47 4.59
CA LEU A 10 -0.62 11.30 4.67
C LEU A 10 -0.53 12.03 6.02
N LYS A 11 -1.63 12.63 6.48
CA LYS A 11 -1.68 13.36 7.76
C LYS A 11 -1.52 12.46 8.98
N VAL A 12 -1.97 11.21 8.94
CA VAL A 12 -1.84 10.26 10.07
C VAL A 12 -0.63 9.35 9.98
N SER A 13 0.17 9.49 8.91
CA SER A 13 1.34 8.65 8.65
C SER A 13 2.47 8.79 9.67
N PHE A 14 2.40 9.77 10.58
CA PHE A 14 3.35 9.90 11.70
C PHE A 14 3.15 8.84 12.78
N SER A 15 1.99 8.17 12.84
CA SER A 15 1.70 7.18 13.88
C SER A 15 1.15 5.89 13.29
N LYS A 16 1.90 4.79 13.49
CA LYS A 16 1.52 3.45 13.03
C LYS A 16 0.11 3.04 13.46
N ALA A 17 -0.25 3.31 14.71
CA ALA A 17 -1.55 2.91 15.26
C ALA A 17 -2.71 3.71 14.66
N LEU A 18 -2.52 5.01 14.39
CA LEU A 18 -3.52 5.84 13.72
C LEU A 18 -3.62 5.50 12.24
N PHE A 19 -2.49 5.32 11.57
CA PHE A 19 -2.43 4.90 10.18
C PHE A 19 -3.19 3.59 9.96
N GLU A 20 -2.98 2.56 10.79
CA GLU A 20 -3.71 1.29 10.68
C GLU A 20 -5.23 1.48 10.86
N LYS A 21 -5.66 2.31 11.82
CA LYS A 21 -7.08 2.59 12.07
C LYS A 21 -7.74 3.30 10.90
N GLU A 22 -7.10 4.35 10.38
CA GLU A 22 -7.64 5.13 9.26
C GLU A 22 -7.56 4.36 7.94
N LEU A 23 -6.55 3.52 7.72
CA LEU A 23 -6.48 2.63 6.56
C LEU A 23 -7.62 1.61 6.53
N ARG A 24 -8.02 1.06 7.68
CA ARG A 24 -9.20 0.19 7.74
C ARG A 24 -10.51 0.95 7.49
N LYS A 25 -10.63 2.19 7.95
CA LYS A 25 -11.79 3.04 7.65
C LYS A 25 -11.85 3.38 6.17
N ALA A 26 -10.71 3.75 5.60
CA ALA A 26 -10.53 4.04 4.20
C ALA A 26 -11.10 2.91 3.35
N LEU A 27 -10.68 1.66 3.60
CA LEU A 27 -11.13 0.48 2.85
C LEU A 27 -12.66 0.25 2.90
N ARG A 28 -13.34 0.71 3.95
CA ARG A 28 -14.81 0.66 4.02
C ARG A 28 -15.50 1.80 3.28
N HIS A 29 -14.78 2.87 2.97
CA HIS A 29 -15.29 4.10 2.40
C HIS A 29 -14.97 4.26 0.92
N ILE A 30 -13.85 3.70 0.45
CA ILE A 30 -13.54 3.60 -0.97
C ILE A 30 -14.39 2.52 -1.63
N LEU A 31 -14.78 2.80 -2.87
CA LEU A 31 -15.51 1.84 -3.69
C LEU A 31 -14.57 0.69 -4.11
N PRO A 32 -15.11 -0.54 -4.29
CA PRO A 32 -14.32 -1.69 -4.71
C PRO A 32 -13.62 -1.48 -6.07
N ILE A 33 -14.21 -0.68 -6.96
CA ILE A 33 -13.60 -0.33 -8.25
C ILE A 33 -12.32 0.49 -8.11
N GLU A 34 -12.19 1.31 -7.06
CA GLU A 34 -11.00 2.15 -6.84
C GLU A 34 -9.99 1.52 -5.87
N LEU A 35 -10.35 0.37 -5.27
CA LEU A 35 -9.48 -0.39 -4.38
C LEU A 35 -8.13 -0.81 -5.00
N PRO A 36 -8.03 -1.27 -6.26
CA PRO A 36 -6.74 -1.60 -6.86
C PRO A 36 -5.82 -0.37 -6.97
N ASP A 37 -6.31 0.76 -7.46
CA ASP A 37 -5.54 2.02 -7.53
C ASP A 37 -5.12 2.52 -6.16
N PHE A 38 -6.04 2.46 -5.19
CA PHE A 38 -5.74 2.83 -3.80
C PHE A 38 -4.66 1.94 -3.18
N LYS A 39 -4.73 0.63 -3.44
CA LYS A 39 -3.74 -0.35 -2.96
C LYS A 39 -2.37 -0.01 -3.54
N THR A 40 -2.25 0.14 -4.85
CA THR A 40 -0.98 0.47 -5.52
C THR A 40 -0.38 1.74 -4.92
N TRP A 41 -1.18 2.82 -4.80
CA TRP A 41 -0.72 4.07 -4.22
C TRP A 41 -0.25 3.93 -2.76
N CYS A 42 -0.96 3.14 -1.93
CA CYS A 42 -0.55 2.90 -0.55
C CYS A 42 0.80 2.18 -0.47
N TYR A 43 1.06 1.20 -1.34
CA TYR A 43 2.36 0.55 -1.42
C TYR A 43 3.42 1.54 -1.94
N GLU A 44 3.18 2.33 -2.97
CA GLU A 44 4.18 3.29 -3.45
C GLU A 44 4.57 4.35 -2.39
N GLN A 45 3.58 4.89 -1.67
CA GLN A 45 3.82 5.94 -0.67
C GLN A 45 4.35 5.42 0.66
N PHE A 46 3.81 4.30 1.14
CA PHE A 46 4.03 3.84 2.52
C PHE A 46 4.77 2.50 2.63
N SER A 47 5.14 1.84 1.51
CA SER A 47 5.88 0.56 1.54
C SER A 47 7.12 0.64 2.43
N ARG A 48 7.89 1.73 2.35
CA ARG A 48 9.13 1.90 3.13
C ARG A 48 8.92 1.97 4.64
N LEU A 49 7.75 2.43 5.10
CA LEU A 49 7.47 2.70 6.52
C LEU A 49 6.50 1.66 7.12
N TYR A 50 5.51 1.25 6.34
CA TYR A 50 4.33 0.54 6.81
C TYR A 50 4.04 -0.74 6.02
N TRP A 51 5.02 -1.32 5.31
CA TRP A 51 4.87 -2.59 4.59
C TRP A 51 4.06 -3.64 5.36
N VAL A 52 4.46 -3.91 6.61
CA VAL A 52 3.84 -4.94 7.46
C VAL A 52 2.37 -4.62 7.74
N VAL A 53 2.05 -3.34 7.97
CA VAL A 53 0.67 -2.90 8.23
C VAL A 53 -0.16 -2.99 6.97
N LEU A 54 0.35 -2.50 5.84
CA LEU A 54 -0.31 -2.59 4.53
C LEU A 54 -0.63 -4.04 4.19
N ASN A 55 0.38 -4.92 4.23
CA ASN A 55 0.21 -6.32 3.89
C ASN A 55 -0.81 -7.00 4.79
N ARG A 56 -0.77 -6.74 6.10
CA ARG A 56 -1.75 -7.28 7.05
C ARG A 56 -3.17 -6.78 6.79
N VAL A 57 -3.35 -5.48 6.60
CA VAL A 57 -4.68 -4.87 6.43
C VAL A 57 -5.28 -5.26 5.07
N PHE A 58 -4.50 -5.21 4.00
CA PHE A 58 -4.96 -5.63 2.68
C PHE A 58 -5.18 -7.15 2.60
N ALA A 59 -4.37 -7.98 3.25
CA ALA A 59 -4.62 -9.43 3.30
C ALA A 59 -5.93 -9.77 4.02
N GLN A 60 -6.29 -9.01 5.07
CA GLN A 60 -7.59 -9.17 5.74
C GLN A 60 -8.77 -8.75 4.87
N HIS A 61 -8.56 -7.79 3.97
CA HIS A 61 -9.60 -7.25 3.10
C HIS A 61 -9.65 -7.93 1.73
N THR A 62 -8.61 -8.68 1.35
CA THR A 62 -8.44 -9.36 0.07
C THR A 62 -7.54 -10.58 0.27
N LEU A 63 -8.12 -11.78 0.15
CA LEU A 63 -7.41 -13.07 0.05
C LEU A 63 -7.70 -13.69 -1.32
N PRO A 64 -6.77 -14.41 -1.98
CA PRO A 64 -5.33 -14.24 -2.07
C PRO A 64 -4.87 -13.94 -3.53
N GLN A 65 -3.76 -13.21 -3.69
CA GLN A 65 -2.84 -13.46 -4.81
C GLN A 65 -1.40 -13.39 -4.25
N PRO A 66 -0.68 -14.51 -4.19
CA PRO A 66 0.78 -14.51 -4.07
C PRO A 66 1.37 -14.32 -5.46
N ALA A 67 1.83 -13.11 -5.77
CA ALA A 67 2.71 -12.90 -6.91
C ALA A 67 3.55 -11.65 -6.72
N THR A 68 4.63 -11.78 -5.96
CA THR A 68 5.88 -11.08 -6.29
C THR A 68 7.05 -11.98 -5.93
N PRO A 69 8.21 -11.90 -6.63
CA PRO A 69 8.46 -11.57 -8.04
C PRO A 69 9.48 -12.56 -8.66
N PRO A 70 9.96 -12.36 -9.90
CA PRO A 70 11.41 -12.30 -10.00
C PRO A 70 11.92 -11.14 -10.87
N SER A 71 12.97 -10.51 -10.34
CA SER A 71 14.12 -10.01 -11.08
C SER A 71 14.03 -8.64 -11.77
N LEU A 72 14.63 -7.64 -11.11
CA LEU A 72 15.71 -6.89 -11.75
C LEU A 72 17.01 -7.22 -11.02
N ALA A 73 17.46 -8.47 -11.16
CA ALA A 73 18.88 -8.76 -11.24
C ALA A 73 19.31 -8.37 -12.66
N GLY A 74 20.00 -7.24 -12.75
CA GLY A 74 20.68 -6.76 -13.95
C GLY A 74 22.02 -6.18 -13.53
N SER A 75 22.88 -7.02 -12.96
CA SER A 75 24.31 -6.76 -12.95
C SER A 75 24.80 -6.75 -14.40
N GLY A 76 25.31 -5.61 -14.86
CA GLY A 76 25.97 -5.47 -16.14
C GLY A 76 27.14 -4.51 -15.99
N GLN A 77 28.20 -4.98 -15.33
CA GLN A 77 29.53 -4.49 -15.67
C GLN A 77 29.81 -4.92 -17.11
N SER A 78 30.02 -3.96 -18.01
CA SER A 78 30.76 -4.19 -19.25
C SER A 78 31.68 -3.01 -19.49
N GLN A 79 32.92 -3.25 -19.08
CA GLN A 79 34.13 -2.57 -19.49
C GLN A 79 34.33 -2.76 -21.00
N THR A 80 34.42 -1.66 -21.75
CA THR A 80 35.32 -1.50 -22.92
C THR A 80 35.71 -0.04 -23.01
#